data_AF-A0A9X4ER25-F1
#
_entry.id   AF-A0A9X4ER25-F1
#
_cell.length_a   1.000
_cell.length_b   1.000
_cell.length_c   1.000
_cell.angle_alpha   90.00
_cell.angle_beta   90.00
_cell.angle_gamma   90.00
#
_symmetry.space_group_name_H-M   'P 1'
#
loop_
_entity.id
_entity.type
_entity.pdbx_description
1 polymer ?
#
loop_
_entity_poly.entity_id
_entity_poly.type
_entity_poly.pdbx_seq_one_letter_code
_entity_poly.pdbx_strand_id
1 'polypeptide(L)'
;MELNLALLTTKAECDTAIEITTAEKTLLERRLRNLGESLEDKAERTTTVKEGIVSVKAIIAGFESALGVITDEKEKRSLELKIEREETKLKSLENRNANYSSVNVLEDQIDHQQLEAQVTVLTAAITEIENHKTTLAA
;
A
#
# COMPACT_ATOMS: atom_id res chain seq x y z
N MET A 1 -9.23 13.60 -21.73
CA MET A 1 -9.22 15.06 -21.93
C MET A 1 -8.26 15.31 -23.06
N GLU A 2 -8.63 16.10 -24.06
CA GLU A 2 -7.82 16.32 -25.26
C GLU A 2 -6.94 17.55 -25.09
N LEU A 3 -5.66 17.47 -25.47
CA LEU A 3 -4.72 18.59 -25.37
C LEU A 3 -4.97 19.61 -26.49
N ASN A 4 -5.07 20.89 -26.14
CA ASN A 4 -5.16 21.96 -27.13
C ASN A 4 -3.76 22.40 -27.58
N LEU A 5 -3.17 21.64 -28.50
CA LEU A 5 -1.80 21.87 -29.00
C LEU A 5 -1.65 23.15 -29.83
N ALA A 6 -2.75 23.74 -30.31
CA ALA A 6 -2.73 25.02 -31.04
C ALA A 6 -2.22 26.20 -30.18
N LEU A 7 -2.15 26.05 -28.86
CA LEU A 7 -1.54 27.02 -27.95
C LEU A 7 -0.01 27.01 -27.99
N LEU A 8 0.62 25.94 -28.51
CA LEU A 8 2.07 25.82 -28.66
C LEU A 8 2.44 26.14 -30.11
N THR A 9 2.88 27.36 -30.35
CA THR A 9 3.09 27.90 -31.70
C THR A 9 4.54 27.84 -32.17
N THR A 10 5.48 27.70 -31.23
CA THR A 10 6.91 27.60 -31.50
C THR A 10 7.52 26.31 -30.97
N LYS A 11 8.66 25.90 -31.55
CA LYS A 11 9.42 24.74 -31.06
C LYS A 11 9.92 24.93 -29.63
N ALA A 12 10.28 26.16 -29.26
CA ALA A 12 10.72 26.50 -27.91
C ALA A 12 9.58 26.35 -26.88
N GLU A 13 8.36 26.78 -27.23
CA GLU A 13 7.17 26.56 -26.38
C GLU A 13 6.89 25.07 -26.17
N CYS A 14 7.03 24.25 -27.24
CA CYS A 14 6.91 22.79 -27.11
C CYS A 14 7.99 22.20 -26.21
N ASP A 15 9.24 22.67 -26.32
CA ASP A 15 10.35 22.21 -25.46
C ASP A 15 10.11 22.54 -23.99
N THR A 16 9.66 23.75 -23.69
CA THR A 16 9.28 24.14 -22.32
C THR A 16 8.11 23.30 -21.80
N ALA A 17 7.09 23.05 -22.63
CA ALA A 17 5.97 22.20 -22.24
C ALA A 17 6.43 20.76 -21.95
N ILE A 18 7.26 20.17 -22.81
CA ILE A 18 7.86 18.83 -22.62
C ILE A 18 8.67 18.79 -21.32
N GLU A 19 9.50 19.79 -21.06
CA GLU A 19 10.32 19.86 -19.84
C GLU A 19 9.45 19.87 -18.57
N ILE A 20 8.42 20.73 -18.53
CA ILE A 20 7.49 20.83 -17.40
C ILE A 20 6.75 19.50 -17.20
N THR A 21 6.17 18.94 -18.27
CA THR A 21 5.43 17.68 -18.19
C THR A 21 6.32 16.51 -17.81
N THR A 22 7.58 16.49 -18.26
CA THR A 22 8.57 15.46 -17.89
C THR A 22 8.96 15.56 -16.41
N ALA A 23 9.13 16.78 -15.89
CA ALA A 23 9.40 16.99 -14.47
C ALA A 23 8.24 16.48 -13.60
N GLU A 24 7.00 16.78 -13.98
CA GLU A 24 5.80 16.29 -13.30
C GLU A 24 5.70 14.76 -13.36
N LYS A 25 5.88 14.18 -14.55
CA LYS A 25 5.92 12.71 -14.74
C LYS A 25 6.94 12.06 -13.82
N THR A 26 8.15 12.60 -13.75
CA THR A 26 9.23 12.07 -12.90
C THR A 26 8.85 12.09 -11.41
N LEU A 27 8.15 13.14 -10.95
CA LEU A 27 7.65 13.23 -9.58
C LEU A 27 6.59 12.15 -9.30
N LEU A 28 5.68 11.93 -10.23
CA LEU A 28 4.64 10.89 -10.11
C LEU A 28 5.24 9.48 -10.17
N GLU A 29 6.20 9.21 -11.06
CA GLU A 29 6.92 7.93 -11.14
C GLU A 29 7.67 7.61 -9.83
N ARG A 30 8.27 8.63 -9.19
CA ARG A 30 8.90 8.45 -7.87
C ARG A 30 7.87 8.10 -6.80
N ARG A 31 6.72 8.79 -6.79
CA ARG A 31 5.62 8.49 -5.86
C ARG A 31 5.07 7.08 -6.07
N LEU A 32 4.84 6.70 -7.33
CA LEU A 32 4.37 5.38 -7.73
C LEU A 32 5.30 4.29 -7.20
N ARG A 33 6.61 4.43 -7.44
CA ARG A 33 7.63 3.48 -6.96
C ARG A 33 7.62 3.34 -5.44
N ASN A 34 7.66 4.45 -4.71
CA ASN A 34 7.67 4.44 -3.25
C ASN A 34 6.40 3.80 -2.67
N LEU A 35 5.25 4.05 -3.29
CA LEU A 35 3.97 3.46 -2.87
C LEU A 35 3.94 1.96 -3.18
N GLY A 36 4.43 1.54 -4.35
CA GLY A 36 4.56 0.14 -4.75
C GLY A 36 5.44 -0.66 -3.78
N GLU A 37 6.63 -0.15 -3.45
CA GLU A 37 7.52 -0.75 -2.45
C GLU A 37 6.83 -0.85 -1.07
N SER A 38 6.12 0.19 -0.64
CA SER A 38 5.38 0.16 0.63
C SER A 38 4.19 -0.82 0.62
N LEU A 39 3.55 -1.03 -0.53
CA LEU A 39 2.37 -1.89 -0.66
C LEU A 39 2.73 -3.37 -0.49
N GLU A 40 3.85 -3.80 -1.07
CA GLU A 40 4.35 -5.17 -0.94
C GLU A 40 4.62 -5.51 0.53
N ASP A 41 5.36 -4.63 1.22
CA ASP A 41 5.64 -4.70 2.65
C ASP A 41 4.36 -4.73 3.50
N LYS A 42 3.39 -3.87 3.18
CA LYS A 42 2.13 -3.78 3.94
C LYS A 42 1.25 -5.00 3.73
N ALA A 43 1.19 -5.56 2.53
CA ALA A 43 0.39 -6.75 2.23
C ALA A 43 0.92 -7.99 2.97
N GLU A 44 2.24 -8.20 2.96
CA GLU A 44 2.89 -9.30 3.69
C GLU A 44 2.67 -9.17 5.21
N ARG A 45 2.88 -7.96 5.75
CA ARG A 45 2.66 -7.70 7.19
C ARG A 45 1.21 -7.89 7.60
N THR A 46 0.25 -7.46 6.77
CA THR A 46 -1.18 -7.64 7.03
C THR A 46 -1.55 -9.11 7.09
N THR A 47 -1.03 -9.92 6.16
CA THR A 47 -1.25 -11.36 6.12
C THR A 47 -0.67 -12.03 7.36
N THR A 48 0.59 -11.74 7.68
CA THR A 48 1.29 -12.28 8.86
C THR A 48 0.56 -11.96 10.16
N VAL A 49 0.05 -10.73 10.31
CA VAL A 49 -0.71 -10.32 11.50
C VAL A 49 -2.02 -11.10 11.61
N LYS A 50 -2.77 -11.26 10.50
CA LYS A 50 -4.02 -12.04 10.49
C LYS A 50 -3.79 -13.51 10.83
N GLU A 51 -2.77 -14.14 10.24
CA GLU A 51 -2.37 -15.51 10.56
C GLU A 51 -1.95 -15.66 12.02
N GLY A 52 -1.18 -14.70 12.54
CA GLY A 52 -0.78 -14.64 13.94
C GLY A 52 -1.99 -14.58 14.89
N ILE A 53 -3.01 -13.77 14.56
CA ILE A 53 -4.26 -13.69 15.35
C ILE A 53 -4.96 -15.05 15.39
N VAL A 54 -5.11 -15.72 14.24
CA VAL A 54 -5.75 -17.04 14.16
C VAL A 54 -4.97 -18.07 15.00
N SER A 55 -3.65 -18.07 14.88
CA SER A 55 -2.76 -18.97 15.62
C SER A 55 -2.85 -18.76 17.14
N VAL A 56 -2.77 -17.51 17.61
CA VAL A 56 -2.85 -17.20 19.05
C VAL A 56 -4.23 -17.54 19.61
N LYS A 57 -5.32 -17.29 18.87
CA LYS A 57 -6.67 -17.71 19.29
C LYS A 57 -6.79 -19.22 19.44
N ALA A 58 -6.19 -20.00 18.53
CA ALA A 58 -6.17 -21.45 18.63
C ALA A 58 -5.39 -21.94 19.85
N ILE A 59 -4.26 -21.30 20.17
CA ILE A 59 -3.45 -21.61 21.37
C ILE A 59 -4.24 -21.33 22.65
N ILE A 60 -4.87 -20.15 22.75
CA ILE A 60 -5.72 -19.78 23.89
C ILE A 60 -6.83 -20.82 24.08
N ALA A 61 -7.56 -21.16 23.02
CA ALA A 61 -8.63 -22.16 23.08
C ALA A 61 -8.12 -23.54 23.54
N GLY A 62 -6.89 -23.92 23.14
CA GLY A 62 -6.23 -25.13 23.62
C GLY A 62 -5.91 -25.09 25.11
N PHE A 63 -5.41 -23.96 25.62
CA PHE A 63 -5.16 -23.78 27.06
C PHE A 63 -6.45 -23.72 27.87
N GLU A 64 -7.50 -23.05 27.39
CA GLU A 64 -8.82 -23.03 28.03
C GLU A 64 -9.43 -24.43 28.11
N SER A 65 -9.31 -25.21 27.02
CA SER A 65 -9.77 -26.61 27.00
C SER A 65 -9.02 -27.47 28.03
N ALA A 66 -7.71 -27.28 28.16
CA ALA A 66 -6.90 -27.96 29.17
C ALA A 66 -7.25 -27.51 30.60
N LEU A 67 -7.51 -26.22 30.80
CA LEU A 67 -7.92 -25.65 32.08
C LEU A 67 -9.25 -26.25 32.57
N GLY A 68 -10.17 -26.56 31.65
CA GLY A 68 -11.47 -27.16 31.98
C GLY A 68 -11.40 -28.59 32.51
N VAL A 69 -10.27 -29.30 32.33
CA VAL A 69 -10.11 -30.70 32.76
C VAL A 69 -9.03 -30.90 33.82
N ILE A 70 -8.17 -29.90 34.06
CA ILE A 70 -7.06 -30.02 35.00
C ILE A 70 -7.54 -29.94 36.45
N THR A 71 -7.08 -30.85 37.29
CA THR A 71 -7.45 -30.91 38.71
C THR A 71 -6.34 -30.45 39.65
N ASP A 72 -5.11 -30.36 39.15
CA ASP A 72 -3.96 -29.86 39.93
C ASP A 72 -3.98 -28.32 39.96
N GLU A 73 -4.07 -27.74 41.16
CA GLU A 73 -4.23 -26.29 41.36
C GLU A 73 -2.99 -25.48 40.92
N LYS A 74 -1.79 -26.07 41.03
CA LYS A 74 -0.54 -25.41 40.62
C LYS A 74 -0.45 -25.36 39.10
N GLU A 75 -0.78 -26.45 38.44
CA GLU A 75 -0.83 -26.51 36.97
C GLU A 75 -1.98 -25.66 36.40
N LYS A 76 -3.11 -25.61 37.10
CA LYS A 76 -4.22 -24.71 36.76
C LYS A 76 -3.79 -23.25 36.72
N ARG A 77 -3.13 -22.79 37.79
CA ARG A 77 -2.59 -21.42 37.86
C ARG A 77 -1.51 -21.16 36.80
N SER A 78 -0.72 -22.18 36.46
CA SER A 78 0.27 -22.10 35.37
C SER A 78 -0.40 -21.91 34.00
N LEU A 79 -1.51 -22.59 33.73
CA LEU A 79 -2.30 -22.42 32.51
C LEU A 79 -2.98 -21.05 32.43
N GLU A 80 -3.55 -20.56 33.53
CA GLU A 80 -4.14 -19.22 33.61
C GLU A 80 -3.12 -18.13 33.24
N LEU A 81 -1.89 -18.22 33.77
CA LEU A 81 -0.81 -17.30 33.43
C LEU A 81 -0.37 -17.40 31.96
N LYS A 82 -0.46 -18.59 31.35
CA LYS A 82 -0.18 -18.76 29.91
C LYS A 82 -1.28 -18.14 29.06
N ILE A 83 -2.55 -18.30 29.45
CA ILE A 83 -3.69 -17.66 28.79
C ILE A 83 -3.51 -16.14 28.82
N GLU A 84 -3.25 -15.54 29.98
CA GLU A 84 -3.06 -14.08 30.13
C GLU A 84 -1.93 -13.54 29.23
N ARG A 85 -0.84 -14.30 29.09
CA ARG A 85 0.27 -13.93 28.19
C ARG A 85 -0.14 -13.96 26.72
N GLU A 86 -0.85 -15.01 26.30
CA GLU A 86 -1.32 -15.11 24.92
C GLU A 86 -2.43 -14.09 24.61
N GLU A 87 -3.29 -13.75 25.56
CA GLU A 87 -4.27 -12.65 25.45
C GLU A 87 -3.58 -11.30 25.25
N THR A 88 -2.49 -11.03 25.99
CA THR A 88 -1.68 -9.82 25.82
C THR A 88 -1.09 -9.75 24.41
N LYS A 89 -0.60 -10.89 23.90
CA LYS A 89 -0.07 -11.01 22.54
C LYS A 89 -1.17 -10.84 21.49
N LEU A 90 -2.35 -11.42 21.71
CA LEU A 90 -3.51 -11.25 20.85
C LEU A 90 -3.90 -9.78 20.75
N LYS A 91 -4.02 -9.08 21.87
CA LYS A 91 -4.34 -7.64 21.90
C LYS A 91 -3.31 -6.80 21.14
N SER A 92 -2.03 -7.14 21.25
CA SER A 92 -0.96 -6.49 20.48
C SER A 92 -1.14 -6.71 18.97
N LEU A 93 -1.47 -7.94 18.54
CA LEU A 93 -1.73 -8.26 17.14
C LEU A 93 -3.00 -7.58 16.62
N GLU A 94 -4.07 -7.51 17.42
CA GLU A 94 -5.31 -6.82 17.06
C GLU A 94 -5.09 -5.31 16.90
N ASN A 95 -4.29 -4.68 17.79
CA ASN A 95 -3.86 -3.30 17.63
C ASN A 95 -3.04 -3.08 16.35
N ARG A 96 -2.15 -4.01 16.02
CA ARG A 96 -1.39 -3.96 14.76
C ARG A 96 -2.32 -4.12 13.56
N ASN A 97 -3.31 -5.01 13.61
CA ASN A 97 -4.28 -5.20 12.55
C ASN A 97 -5.16 -3.96 12.31
N ALA A 98 -5.45 -3.18 13.36
CA ALA A 98 -6.12 -1.89 13.23
C ALA A 98 -5.27 -0.85 12.46
N ASN A 99 -3.93 -0.89 12.63
CA ASN A 99 -3.00 0.01 11.94
C ASN A 99 -2.62 -0.46 10.52
N TYR A 100 -2.59 -1.77 10.29
CA TYR A 100 -2.34 -2.43 9.01
C TYR A 100 -3.62 -3.08 8.49
N SER A 101 -4.69 -2.28 8.43
CA SER A 101 -5.99 -2.80 8.00
C SER A 101 -5.94 -3.15 6.51
N SER A 102 -6.63 -4.23 6.12
CA SER A 102 -6.80 -4.54 4.70
C SER A 102 -7.51 -3.44 3.92
N VAL A 103 -8.24 -2.54 4.60
CA VAL A 103 -8.85 -1.37 3.97
C VAL A 103 -7.77 -0.36 3.57
N ASN A 104 -6.82 -0.07 4.46
CA ASN A 104 -5.74 0.87 4.17
C ASN A 104 -4.87 0.35 3.00
N VAL A 105 -4.63 -0.97 2.95
CA VAL A 105 -3.91 -1.60 1.83
C VAL A 105 -4.69 -1.45 0.52
N LEU A 106 -6.02 -1.60 0.54
CA LEU A 106 -6.86 -1.39 -0.64
C LEU A 106 -6.87 0.07 -1.09
N GLU A 107 -6.93 1.03 -0.18
CA GLU A 107 -6.82 2.46 -0.49
C GLU A 107 -5.49 2.79 -1.15
N ASP A 108 -4.37 2.32 -0.56
CA ASP A 108 -3.04 2.49 -1.14
C ASP A 108 -2.93 1.85 -2.55
N GLN A 109 -3.59 0.70 -2.78
CA GLN A 109 -3.64 0.05 -4.09
C GLN A 109 -4.41 0.88 -5.13
N ILE A 110 -5.54 1.47 -4.73
CA ILE A 110 -6.31 2.38 -5.58
C ILE A 110 -5.46 3.60 -5.94
N ASP A 111 -4.78 4.20 -4.97
CA ASP A 111 -3.89 5.34 -5.19
C ASP A 111 -2.74 4.98 -6.14
N HIS A 112 -2.16 3.78 -6.01
CA HIS A 112 -1.15 3.27 -6.93
C HIS A 112 -1.68 3.19 -8.37
N GLN A 113 -2.87 2.63 -8.58
CA GLN A 113 -3.49 2.54 -9.90
C GLN A 113 -3.79 3.93 -10.49
N GLN A 114 -4.21 4.89 -9.66
CA GLN A 114 -4.44 6.27 -10.10
C GLN A 114 -3.15 6.95 -10.55
N LEU A 115 -2.06 6.78 -9.81
CA LEU A 115 -0.74 7.32 -10.17
C LEU A 115 -0.22 6.71 -11.47
N GLU A 116 -0.38 5.39 -11.65
CA GLU A 116 0.00 4.69 -12.88
C GLU A 116 -0.78 5.21 -14.11
N ALA A 117 -2.08 5.43 -13.95
CA ALA A 117 -2.91 6.04 -14.99
C ALA A 117 -2.45 7.48 -15.32
N GLN A 118 -2.12 8.29 -14.31
CA GLN A 118 -1.61 9.65 -14.52
C GLN A 118 -0.26 9.65 -15.27
N VAL A 119 0.67 8.77 -14.91
CA VAL A 119 1.95 8.61 -15.63
C VAL A 119 1.73 8.24 -17.09
N THR A 120 0.76 7.38 -17.37
CA THR A 120 0.38 6.99 -18.74
C THR A 120 -0.14 8.19 -19.53
N VAL A 121 -1.03 9.00 -18.93
CA VAL A 121 -1.55 10.22 -19.54
C VAL A 121 -0.44 11.23 -19.83
N LEU A 122 0.47 11.47 -18.88
CA LEU A 122 1.59 12.41 -19.10
C LEU A 122 2.56 11.90 -20.17
N THR A 123 2.77 10.58 -20.27
CA THR A 123 3.59 10.00 -21.33
C THR A 123 2.95 10.22 -22.70
N ALA A 124 1.65 9.98 -22.83
CA ALA A 124 0.93 10.26 -24.07
C ALA A 124 0.97 11.75 -24.44
N ALA A 125 0.81 12.64 -23.45
CA ALA A 125 0.90 14.08 -23.63
C ALA A 125 2.27 14.53 -24.18
N ILE A 126 3.37 14.02 -23.60
CA ILE A 126 4.72 14.31 -24.08
C ILE A 126 4.86 13.88 -25.54
N THR A 127 4.43 12.67 -25.90
CA THR A 127 4.48 12.17 -27.28
C THR A 127 3.64 13.02 -28.23
N GLU A 128 2.44 13.47 -27.82
CA GLU A 128 1.60 14.37 -28.63
C GLU A 128 2.28 15.73 -28.85
N ILE A 129 2.91 16.31 -27.83
CA ILE A 129 3.64 17.58 -27.95
C ILE A 129 4.88 17.41 -28.84
N GLU A 130 5.63 16.32 -28.69
CA GLU A 130 6.78 16.00 -29.55
C GLU A 130 6.34 15.89 -31.02
N ASN A 131 5.24 15.20 -31.28
CA ASN A 131 4.68 15.07 -32.63
C ASN A 131 4.28 16.45 -33.19
N HIS A 132 3.56 17.26 -32.41
CA HIS A 132 3.16 18.61 -32.82
C HIS A 132 4.36 19.50 -33.12
N LYS A 133 5.42 19.43 -32.30
CA LYS A 133 6.68 20.18 -32.49
C LYS A 133 7.29 19.93 -33.88
N THR A 134 7.17 18.72 -34.43
CA THR A 134 7.70 18.40 -35.78
C THR A 134 6.95 19.12 -36.91
N THR A 135 5.70 19.52 -36.67
CA THR A 135 4.85 20.22 -37.65
C THR A 135 5.11 21.72 -37.69
N LEU A 136 5.74 22.28 -36.65
CA LEU A 136 6.03 23.70 -36.55
C LEU A 136 7.23 24.08 -37.41
N ALA A 137 7.16 25.27 -38.02
CA ALA A 137 8.29 25.86 -38.73
C ALA A 137 9.52 26.01 -37.81
N ALA A 138 10.72 26.04 -38.41
CA ALA A 138 11.99 26.16 -37.68
C ALA A 138 12.05 27.41 -36.81
#